data_AF-A0A9P8BCK2-F1
#
_entry.id   AF-A0A9P8BCK2-F1
#
_cell.length_a   1.000
_cell.length_b   1.000
_cell.length_c   1.000
_cell.angle_alpha   90.00
_cell.angle_beta   90.00
_cell.angle_gamma   90.00
#
_symmetry.space_group_name_H-M   'P 1'
#
loop_
_entity.id
_entity.type
_entity.pdbx_description
1 polymer ?
#
loop_
_entity_poly.entity_id
_entity_poly.type
_entity_poly.pdbx_seq_one_letter_code
_entity_poly.pdbx_strand_id
1 'polypeptide(L)'
;MHSYNCGPLAGVELVVKVSSVQETRTSEVTFLAQAKSIAENSEDDEVKNAIIGHIPEVIATCDYPLLDTKIIRDKLGIQGGPGCENRRLRVLVSHRKFPITAAPADQFLSVFFDCVMCHYAFWTIGICHRDISVTNLMYICIDGKYWGVLNDFDLASDRDRKEMRKTDRMGTIPFMSMDLLQPEGLEGKIPHLYRHDLESFFWVLMWICSTFNGKKEIVSNPSLAK
;
A
#
# COMPACT_ATOMS: atom_id res chain seq x y z
N MET A 1 39.42 -13.98 6.70
CA MET A 1 38.54 -12.81 6.76
C MET A 1 38.12 -12.48 5.34
N HIS A 2 36.90 -12.82 4.94
CA HIS A 2 36.35 -12.36 3.67
C HIS A 2 35.73 -10.99 3.90
N SER A 3 36.44 -9.95 3.48
CA SER A 3 35.90 -8.61 3.33
C SER A 3 34.88 -8.64 2.21
N TYR A 4 33.60 -8.66 2.57
CA TYR A 4 32.54 -8.39 1.60
C TYR A 4 32.65 -6.93 1.21
N ASN A 5 33.11 -6.67 -0.02
CA ASN A 5 32.97 -5.37 -0.65
C ASN A 5 31.48 -5.04 -0.68
N CYS A 6 31.04 -4.13 0.18
CA CYS A 6 29.74 -3.51 0.03
C CYS A 6 29.77 -2.74 -1.30
N GLY A 7 29.17 -3.32 -2.33
CA GLY A 7 29.00 -2.68 -3.63
C GLY A 7 28.05 -1.46 -3.55
N PRO A 8 27.29 -1.16 -4.61
CA PRO A 8 26.53 0.10 -4.81
C PRO A 8 25.42 0.44 -3.77
N LEU A 9 25.34 -0.29 -2.66
CA LEU A 9 24.36 -0.10 -1.57
C LEU A 9 24.97 0.49 -0.29
N ALA A 10 26.27 0.83 -0.27
CA ALA A 10 26.89 1.46 0.89
C ALA A 10 26.23 2.81 1.21
N GLY A 11 25.67 2.95 2.42
CA GLY A 11 24.97 4.17 2.86
C GLY A 11 23.50 4.25 2.46
N VAL A 12 22.94 3.23 1.79
CA VAL A 12 21.53 3.18 1.42
C VAL A 12 20.73 2.49 2.53
N GLU A 13 19.76 3.19 3.12
CA GLU A 13 18.82 2.59 4.07
C GLU A 13 17.71 1.84 3.33
N LEU A 14 17.54 0.57 3.68
CA LEU A 14 16.58 -0.35 3.07
C LEU A 14 15.51 -0.78 4.09
N VAL A 15 14.33 -1.08 3.57
CA VAL A 15 13.21 -1.65 4.33
C VAL A 15 12.90 -3.04 3.77
N VAL A 16 12.79 -4.01 4.69
CA VAL A 16 12.37 -5.37 4.38
C VAL A 16 10.93 -5.55 4.86
N LYS A 17 10.00 -5.76 3.92
CA LYS A 17 8.62 -6.13 4.18
C LYS A 17 8.50 -7.65 4.11
N VAL A 18 8.02 -8.27 5.17
CA VAL A 18 7.74 -9.71 5.25
C VAL A 18 6.23 -9.86 5.34
N SER A 19 5.59 -10.45 4.34
CA SER A 19 4.13 -10.53 4.24
C SER A 19 3.64 -11.94 3.91
N SER A 20 2.45 -12.27 4.42
CA SER A 20 1.74 -13.52 4.14
C SER A 20 0.60 -13.25 3.14
N VAL A 21 0.95 -13.18 1.86
CA VAL A 21 0.06 -12.77 0.76
C VAL A 21 -0.83 -13.92 0.27
N GLN A 22 -2.05 -13.63 -0.19
CA GLN A 22 -2.93 -14.65 -0.77
C GLN A 22 -2.38 -15.13 -2.12
N GLU A 23 -2.26 -16.44 -2.33
CA GLU A 23 -1.70 -17.00 -3.57
C GLU A 23 -2.49 -16.63 -4.82
N THR A 24 -3.81 -16.45 -4.68
CA THR A 24 -4.69 -16.15 -5.81
C THR A 24 -4.74 -14.68 -6.19
N ARG A 25 -4.13 -13.79 -5.40
CA ARG A 25 -4.11 -12.36 -5.70
C ARG A 25 -2.93 -12.00 -6.60
N THR A 26 -3.17 -11.07 -7.52
CA THR A 26 -2.09 -10.34 -8.18
C THR A 26 -1.28 -9.63 -7.12
N SER A 27 0.03 -9.73 -7.19
CA SER A 27 0.89 -9.20 -6.15
C SER A 27 1.19 -7.71 -6.31
N GLU A 28 1.50 -7.02 -5.20
CA GLU A 28 1.89 -5.61 -5.24
C GLU A 28 3.03 -5.34 -6.24
N VAL A 29 4.04 -6.23 -6.29
CA VAL A 29 5.15 -6.14 -7.24
C VAL A 29 4.67 -6.11 -8.70
N THR A 30 3.64 -6.91 -9.01
CA THR A 30 3.07 -6.97 -10.35
C THR A 30 2.35 -5.67 -10.70
N PHE A 31 1.51 -5.15 -9.79
CA PHE A 31 0.82 -3.88 -10.00
C PHE A 31 1.80 -2.70 -10.14
N LEU A 32 2.83 -2.65 -9.29
CA LEU A 32 3.87 -1.63 -9.35
C LEU A 32 4.64 -1.68 -10.67
N ALA A 33 5.04 -2.87 -11.12
CA ALA A 33 5.73 -3.05 -12.40
C ALA A 33 4.85 -2.67 -13.59
N GLN A 34 3.57 -3.06 -13.55
CA GLN A 34 2.59 -2.70 -14.58
C GLN A 34 2.38 -1.18 -14.64
N ALA A 35 2.13 -0.52 -13.51
CA ALA A 35 1.94 0.92 -13.44
C ALA A 35 3.17 1.70 -13.93
N LYS A 36 4.37 1.27 -13.51
CA LYS A 36 5.63 1.86 -13.97
C LYS A 36 5.80 1.72 -15.48
N SER A 37 5.56 0.52 -16.02
CA SER A 37 5.64 0.27 -17.46
C SER A 37 4.63 1.11 -18.24
N ILE A 38 3.41 1.29 -17.75
CA ILE A 38 2.40 2.14 -18.41
C ILE A 38 2.84 3.61 -18.38
N ALA A 39 3.29 4.10 -17.23
CA ALA A 39 3.75 5.47 -17.05
C ALA A 39 4.96 5.82 -17.93
N GLU A 40 5.95 4.93 -18.03
CA GLU A 40 7.14 5.14 -18.86
C GLU A 40 6.84 5.26 -20.35
N ASN A 41 5.77 4.58 -20.82
CA ASN A 41 5.34 4.59 -22.22
C ASN A 41 4.16 5.53 -22.49
N SER A 42 3.70 6.27 -21.48
CA SER A 42 2.58 7.20 -21.59
C SER A 42 3.01 8.49 -22.28
N GLU A 43 2.17 8.99 -23.20
CA GLU A 43 2.27 10.36 -23.74
C GLU A 43 1.62 11.39 -22.80
N ASP A 44 0.85 10.93 -21.81
CA ASP A 44 0.26 11.76 -20.77
C ASP A 44 1.31 12.03 -19.67
N ASP A 45 1.86 13.25 -19.70
CA ASP A 45 2.83 13.73 -18.71
C ASP A 45 2.24 13.79 -17.29
N GLU A 46 0.93 13.97 -17.13
CA GLU A 46 0.29 14.01 -15.81
C GLU A 46 0.33 12.63 -15.16
N VAL A 47 -0.08 11.59 -15.90
CA VAL A 47 0.01 10.19 -15.44
C VAL A 47 1.45 9.78 -15.17
N LYS A 48 2.36 10.13 -16.09
CA LYS A 48 3.78 9.82 -15.95
C LYS A 48 4.38 10.45 -14.70
N ASN A 49 4.19 11.76 -14.51
CA ASN A 49 4.74 12.49 -13.38
C ASN A 49 4.08 12.10 -12.05
N ALA A 50 2.82 11.66 -12.06
CA ALA A 50 2.13 11.19 -10.86
C ALA A 50 2.53 9.78 -10.41
N ILE A 51 3.10 8.95 -11.28
CA ILE A 51 3.53 7.58 -10.94
C ILE A 51 5.04 7.53 -10.70
N ILE A 52 5.85 8.10 -11.59
CA ILE A 52 7.31 7.98 -11.52
C ILE A 52 7.83 8.80 -10.33
N GLY A 53 8.45 8.11 -9.37
CA GLY A 53 8.96 8.71 -8.12
C GLY A 53 7.95 8.71 -6.97
N HIS A 54 6.69 8.38 -7.22
CA HIS A 54 5.61 8.40 -6.23
C HIS A 54 5.09 7.00 -5.83
N ILE A 55 5.75 5.95 -6.31
CA ILE A 55 5.50 4.56 -5.92
C ILE A 55 6.73 3.93 -5.25
N PRO A 56 6.58 2.83 -4.47
CA PRO A 56 7.71 2.17 -3.84
C PRO A 56 8.61 1.51 -4.88
N GLU A 57 9.89 1.86 -4.87
CA GLU A 57 10.88 1.16 -5.67
C GLU A 57 11.22 -0.21 -5.06
N VAL A 58 10.89 -1.27 -5.79
CA VAL A 58 11.17 -2.65 -5.41
C VAL A 58 12.58 -3.04 -5.87
N ILE A 59 13.49 -3.23 -4.93
CA ILE A 59 14.88 -3.62 -5.19
C ILE A 59 14.99 -5.13 -5.38
N ALA A 60 14.32 -5.89 -4.52
CA ALA A 60 14.30 -7.34 -4.58
C ALA A 60 12.98 -7.89 -4.04
N THR A 61 12.56 -9.04 -4.56
CA THR A 61 11.42 -9.80 -4.06
C THR A 61 11.75 -11.28 -4.08
N CYS A 62 11.30 -12.02 -3.07
CA CYS A 62 11.49 -13.45 -2.97
C CYS A 62 10.31 -14.13 -2.27
N ASP A 63 9.88 -15.25 -2.85
CA ASP A 63 8.83 -16.11 -2.33
C ASP A 63 9.44 -17.33 -1.63
N TYR A 64 8.89 -17.72 -0.48
CA TYR A 64 9.35 -18.86 0.32
C TYR A 64 8.29 -19.97 0.36
N PRO A 65 8.13 -20.74 -0.74
CA PRO A 65 7.02 -21.69 -0.89
C PRO A 65 7.00 -22.80 0.16
N LEU A 66 8.16 -23.13 0.75
CA LEU A 66 8.26 -24.12 1.83
C LEU A 66 7.60 -23.66 3.13
N LEU A 67 7.27 -22.37 3.24
CA LEU A 67 6.60 -21.75 4.38
C LEU A 67 5.13 -21.40 4.08
N ASP A 68 4.61 -21.86 2.94
CA ASP A 68 3.22 -21.61 2.57
C ASP A 68 2.27 -22.25 3.58
N THR A 69 1.20 -21.52 3.90
CA THR A 69 0.21 -21.94 4.90
C THR A 69 -0.43 -23.29 4.58
N LYS A 70 -0.45 -23.70 3.30
CA LYS A 70 -0.88 -25.03 2.88
C LYS A 70 -0.01 -26.13 3.50
N ILE A 71 1.32 -25.99 3.44
CA ILE A 71 2.26 -26.99 3.98
C ILE A 71 2.11 -27.10 5.50
N ILE A 72 1.93 -25.96 6.17
CA ILE A 72 1.69 -25.92 7.62
C ILE A 72 0.39 -26.65 7.97
N ARG A 73 -0.70 -26.36 7.26
CA ARG A 73 -1.99 -27.05 7.45
C ARG A 73 -1.90 -28.55 7.21
N ASP A 74 -1.26 -28.96 6.11
CA ASP A 74 -1.07 -30.35 5.75
C ASP A 74 -0.28 -31.10 6.84
N LYS A 75 0.80 -30.51 7.39
CA LYS A 75 1.59 -31.07 8.49
C LYS A 75 0.82 -31.17 9.81
N LEU A 76 -0.08 -30.22 10.08
CA LEU A 76 -0.88 -30.19 11.30
C LEU A 76 -2.19 -31.01 11.18
N GLY A 77 -2.49 -31.59 10.01
CA GLY A 77 -3.74 -32.30 9.77
C GLY A 77 -4.98 -31.40 9.79
N ILE A 78 -4.81 -30.09 9.55
CA ILE A 78 -5.90 -29.11 9.57
C ILE A 78 -6.52 -29.01 8.18
N GLN A 79 -7.80 -29.35 8.05
CA GLN A 79 -8.55 -29.09 6.82
C GLN A 79 -8.95 -27.62 6.73
N GLY A 80 -8.76 -27.01 5.56
CA GLY A 80 -9.23 -25.65 5.29
C GLY A 80 -10.75 -25.60 5.23
N GLY A 81 -11.35 -24.62 5.90
CA GLY A 81 -12.80 -24.34 5.79
C GLY A 81 -13.18 -23.66 4.47
N PRO A 82 -14.49 -23.47 4.20
CA PRO A 82 -14.97 -22.70 3.06
C PRO A 82 -14.35 -21.29 3.05
N GLY A 83 -13.72 -20.89 1.93
CA GLY A 83 -13.02 -19.60 1.81
C GLY A 83 -11.62 -19.55 2.42
N CYS A 84 -11.07 -20.68 2.89
CA CYS A 84 -9.69 -20.78 3.34
C CYS A 84 -8.74 -20.72 2.14
N GLU A 85 -8.20 -19.53 1.86
CA GLU A 85 -7.19 -19.34 0.82
C GLU A 85 -5.78 -19.68 1.34
N ASN A 86 -4.97 -20.26 0.47
CA ASN A 86 -3.54 -20.40 0.74
C ASN A 86 -2.88 -19.04 0.71
N ARG A 87 -2.01 -18.83 1.69
CA ARG A 87 -1.10 -17.70 1.74
C ARG A 87 0.33 -18.17 1.58
N ARG A 88 1.08 -17.38 0.82
CA ARG A 88 2.50 -17.50 0.56
C ARG A 88 3.29 -16.47 1.35
N LEU A 89 4.42 -16.89 1.90
CA LEU A 89 5.35 -15.95 2.52
C LEU A 89 6.20 -15.26 1.44
N ARG A 90 6.15 -13.93 1.43
CA ARG A 90 6.93 -13.08 0.54
C ARG A 90 7.80 -12.12 1.34
N VAL A 91 9.01 -11.92 0.85
CA VAL A 91 9.93 -10.89 1.32
C VAL A 91 10.16 -9.90 0.19
N LEU A 92 9.90 -8.62 0.46
CA LEU A 92 10.14 -7.51 -0.46
C LEU A 92 11.15 -6.54 0.16
N VAL A 93 12.13 -6.13 -0.62
CA VAL A 93 13.13 -5.12 -0.23
C VAL A 93 12.90 -3.86 -1.04
N SER A 94 12.81 -2.71 -0.37
CA SER A 94 12.67 -1.40 -1.00
C SER A 94 13.53 -0.36 -0.30
N HIS A 95 13.71 0.81 -0.94
CA HIS A 95 14.30 1.95 -0.26
C HIS A 95 13.46 2.39 0.94
N ARG A 96 14.14 2.86 1.98
CA ARG A 96 13.47 3.43 3.15
C ARG A 96 12.66 4.65 2.76
N LYS A 97 11.47 4.70 3.34
CA LYS A 97 10.49 5.79 3.25
C LYS A 97 10.13 6.24 4.66
N PHE A 98 9.58 7.44 4.79
CA PHE A 98 9.14 8.00 6.06
C PHE A 98 7.62 8.14 6.08
N PRO A 99 6.95 7.90 7.23
CA PRO A 99 5.52 8.09 7.33
C PRO A 99 5.15 9.56 7.09
N ILE A 100 4.00 9.83 6.47
CA ILE A 100 3.55 11.20 6.17
C ILE A 100 3.45 12.09 7.43
N THR A 101 3.16 11.48 8.59
CA THR A 101 3.10 12.18 9.88
C THR A 101 4.43 12.73 10.37
N ALA A 102 5.55 12.30 9.79
CA ALA A 102 6.88 12.82 10.07
C ALA A 102 7.34 13.93 9.09
N ALA A 103 6.53 14.25 8.08
CA ALA A 103 6.83 15.28 7.09
C ALA A 103 6.98 16.66 7.75
N PRO A 104 7.85 17.55 7.23
CA PRO A 104 7.84 18.95 7.63
C PRO A 104 6.47 19.59 7.36
N ALA A 105 6.03 20.50 8.24
CA ALA A 105 4.68 21.07 8.17
C ALA A 105 4.42 21.85 6.87
N ASP A 106 5.43 22.55 6.36
CA ASP A 106 5.42 23.28 5.09
C ASP A 106 5.43 22.37 3.86
N GLN A 107 5.82 21.10 4.03
CA GLN A 107 5.87 20.09 2.97
C GLN A 107 4.66 19.14 3.01
N PHE A 108 3.95 19.08 4.14
CA PHE A 108 2.90 18.09 4.41
C PHE A 108 1.83 18.03 3.30
N LEU A 109 1.24 19.17 2.93
CA LEU A 109 0.21 19.19 1.89
C LEU A 109 0.77 18.78 0.52
N SER A 110 2.02 19.14 0.21
CA SER A 110 2.66 18.74 -1.05
C SER A 110 2.77 17.22 -1.13
N VAL A 111 3.34 16.57 -0.10
CA VAL A 111 3.50 15.11 -0.09
C VAL A 111 2.16 14.38 0.02
N PHE A 112 1.15 14.99 0.65
CA PHE A 112 -0.21 14.46 0.67
C PHE A 112 -0.82 14.48 -0.73
N PHE A 113 -0.73 15.60 -1.45
CA PHE A 113 -1.25 15.72 -2.80
C PHE A 113 -0.51 14.84 -3.80
N ASP A 114 0.81 14.66 -3.66
CA ASP A 114 1.57 13.68 -4.43
C ASP A 114 0.96 12.27 -4.31
N CYS A 115 0.57 11.85 -3.10
CA CYS A 115 -0.09 10.55 -2.89
C CYS A 115 -1.48 10.48 -3.55
N VAL A 116 -2.25 11.57 -3.49
CA VAL A 116 -3.57 11.67 -4.13
C VAL A 116 -3.45 11.63 -5.66
N MET A 117 -2.48 12.34 -6.22
CA MET A 117 -2.22 12.34 -7.67
C MET A 117 -1.73 10.97 -8.15
N CYS A 118 -0.85 10.33 -7.39
CA CYS A 118 -0.43 8.96 -7.67
C CYS A 118 -1.63 8.01 -7.68
N HIS A 119 -2.48 8.08 -6.65
CA HIS A 119 -3.71 7.30 -6.57
C HIS A 119 -4.65 7.54 -7.76
N TYR A 120 -4.86 8.80 -8.14
CA TYR A 120 -5.64 9.17 -9.32
C TYR A 120 -5.08 8.51 -10.59
N ALA A 121 -3.77 8.62 -10.82
CA ALA A 121 -3.11 8.03 -11.99
C ALA A 121 -3.24 6.50 -12.02
N PHE A 122 -3.18 5.82 -10.87
CA PHE A 122 -3.48 4.38 -10.79
C PHE A 122 -4.91 4.07 -11.23
N TRP A 123 -5.89 4.86 -10.79
CA TRP A 123 -7.28 4.68 -11.17
C TRP A 123 -7.55 4.91 -12.66
N THR A 124 -6.86 5.86 -13.30
CA THR A 124 -7.00 6.12 -14.74
C THR A 124 -6.46 4.96 -15.59
N ILE A 125 -5.38 4.32 -15.14
CA ILE A 125 -4.81 3.12 -15.80
C ILE A 125 -5.48 1.81 -15.39
N GLY A 126 -6.56 1.87 -14.60
CA GLY A 126 -7.40 0.71 -14.26
C GLY A 126 -6.93 -0.12 -13.05
N ILE A 127 -6.06 0.42 -12.20
CA ILE A 127 -5.61 -0.23 -10.97
C ILE A 127 -6.20 0.52 -9.76
N CYS A 128 -6.96 -0.19 -8.92
CA CYS A 128 -7.55 0.39 -7.70
C CYS A 128 -6.70 0.01 -6.48
N HIS A 129 -6.31 0.98 -5.64
CA HIS A 129 -5.49 0.74 -4.44
C HIS A 129 -6.28 0.04 -3.32
N ARG A 130 -7.50 0.50 -3.03
CA ARG A 130 -8.46 -0.03 -2.02
C ARG A 130 -8.04 0.07 -0.54
N ASP A 131 -6.79 0.42 -0.24
CA ASP A 131 -6.31 0.57 1.15
C ASP A 131 -5.67 1.92 1.44
N ILE A 132 -6.40 3.01 1.24
CA ILE A 132 -5.92 4.33 1.65
C ILE A 132 -5.97 4.44 3.18
N SER A 133 -4.81 4.64 3.80
CA SER A 133 -4.65 4.71 5.25
C SER A 133 -3.42 5.54 5.62
N VAL A 134 -3.40 6.10 6.84
CA VAL A 134 -2.26 6.92 7.30
C VAL A 134 -0.91 6.20 7.24
N THR A 135 -0.89 4.87 7.36
CA THR A 135 0.34 4.06 7.28
C THR A 135 0.84 3.87 5.86
N ASN A 136 -0.04 4.03 4.87
CA ASN A 136 0.26 3.81 3.45
C ASN A 136 0.62 5.11 2.72
N LEU A 137 0.36 6.28 3.33
CA LEU A 137 0.89 7.55 2.86
C LEU A 137 2.29 7.77 3.44
N MET A 138 3.30 7.81 2.57
CA MET A 138 4.70 7.99 2.95
C MET A 138 5.33 9.14 2.16
N TYR A 139 6.58 9.47 2.48
CA TYR A 139 7.39 10.37 1.67
C TYR A 139 8.85 9.93 1.63
N ILE A 140 9.56 10.42 0.63
CA ILE A 140 11.03 10.38 0.52
C ILE A 140 11.57 11.81 0.43
N CYS A 141 12.84 12.00 0.80
CA CYS A 141 13.54 13.26 0.65
C CYS A 141 14.86 13.01 -0.06
N ILE A 142 15.04 13.62 -1.23
CA ILE A 142 16.24 13.51 -2.07
C ILE A 142 16.73 14.93 -2.29
N ASP A 143 17.96 15.22 -1.88
CA ASP A 143 18.61 16.53 -2.03
C ASP A 143 17.76 17.71 -1.52
N GLY A 144 17.03 17.49 -0.41
CA GLY A 144 16.15 18.50 0.20
C GLY A 144 14.78 18.66 -0.45
N LYS A 145 14.49 17.93 -1.54
CA LYS A 145 13.18 17.88 -2.17
C LYS A 145 12.36 16.70 -1.63
N TYR A 146 11.12 16.99 -1.24
CA TYR A 146 10.18 16.01 -0.70
C TYR A 146 9.25 15.49 -1.80
N TRP A 147 8.98 14.19 -1.78
CA TRP A 147 8.08 13.51 -2.71
C TRP A 147 7.17 12.59 -1.91
N GLY A 148 5.86 12.73 -2.06
CA GLY A 148 4.90 11.78 -1.50
C GLY A 148 4.98 10.44 -2.22
N VAL A 149 4.85 9.35 -1.48
CA VAL A 149 4.88 7.99 -2.00
C VAL A 149 3.68 7.23 -1.47
N LEU A 150 2.81 6.78 -2.38
CA LEU A 150 1.72 5.88 -2.03
C LEU A 150 2.27 4.46 -1.90
N ASN A 151 2.15 3.85 -0.73
CA ASN A 151 2.75 2.56 -0.41
C ASN A 151 1.67 1.48 -0.19
N ASP A 152 2.09 0.22 -0.31
CA ASP A 152 1.29 -0.97 0.02
C ASP A 152 0.11 -1.28 -0.92
N PHE A 153 0.43 -1.96 -2.03
CA PHE A 153 -0.54 -2.38 -3.03
C PHE A 153 -1.02 -3.83 -2.85
N ASP A 154 -0.88 -4.42 -1.65
CA ASP A 154 -1.28 -5.81 -1.39
C ASP A 154 -2.80 -6.04 -1.49
N LEU A 155 -3.59 -4.97 -1.30
CA LEU A 155 -5.04 -4.97 -1.48
C LEU A 155 -5.47 -4.45 -2.86
N ALA A 156 -4.53 -4.11 -3.75
CA ALA A 156 -4.86 -3.56 -5.05
C ALA A 156 -5.53 -4.60 -5.96
N SER A 157 -6.26 -4.09 -6.96
CA SER A 157 -7.02 -4.91 -7.90
C SER A 157 -7.17 -4.22 -9.25
N ASP A 158 -7.37 -4.98 -10.32
CA ASP A 158 -7.88 -4.42 -11.58
C ASP A 158 -9.33 -3.95 -11.42
N ARG A 159 -9.62 -2.74 -11.92
CA ARG A 159 -10.94 -2.10 -11.86
C ARG A 159 -12.03 -2.94 -12.53
N ASP A 160 -11.69 -3.56 -13.66
CA ASP A 160 -12.65 -4.26 -14.51
C ASP A 160 -12.76 -5.78 -14.17
N ARG A 161 -12.09 -6.24 -13.11
CA ARG A 161 -12.16 -7.63 -12.66
C ARG A 161 -13.54 -7.92 -12.09
N LYS A 162 -14.38 -8.62 -12.87
CA LYS A 162 -15.77 -8.98 -12.51
C LYS A 162 -15.91 -9.90 -11.29
N GLU A 163 -14.83 -10.51 -10.82
CA GLU A 163 -14.85 -11.33 -9.60
C GLU A 163 -14.79 -10.45 -8.35
N MET A 164 -15.91 -9.85 -7.95
CA MET A 164 -16.08 -9.40 -6.57
C MET A 164 -16.06 -10.64 -5.68
N ARG A 165 -14.94 -10.89 -5.00
CA ARG A 165 -14.87 -12.00 -4.05
C ARG A 165 -15.56 -11.55 -2.76
N LYS A 166 -16.32 -12.45 -2.14
CA LYS A 166 -16.94 -12.28 -0.79
C LYS A 166 -15.94 -11.92 0.32
N THR A 167 -14.65 -11.89 0.03
CA THR A 167 -13.54 -11.55 0.92
C THR A 167 -13.13 -10.07 0.85
N ASP A 168 -13.86 -9.22 0.11
CA ASP A 168 -13.57 -7.79 -0.06
C ASP A 168 -13.90 -6.94 1.19
N ARG A 169 -13.81 -7.51 2.40
CA ARG A 169 -13.67 -6.75 3.67
C ARG A 169 -12.28 -6.12 3.73
N MET A 170 -11.98 -5.26 2.77
CA MET A 170 -10.66 -4.72 2.50
C MET A 170 -10.64 -3.24 2.82
N GLY A 171 -9.54 -2.77 3.39
CA GLY A 171 -9.38 -1.39 3.82
C GLY A 171 -9.26 -1.27 5.34
N THR A 172 -8.61 -0.20 5.75
CA THR A 172 -8.42 0.14 7.16
C THR A 172 -9.71 0.75 7.72
N ILE A 173 -10.45 0.02 8.56
CA ILE A 173 -11.81 0.37 9.05
C ILE A 173 -11.96 1.86 9.43
N PRO A 174 -11.06 2.50 10.20
CA PRO A 174 -11.16 3.92 10.52
C PRO A 174 -11.19 4.89 9.33
N PHE A 175 -10.65 4.49 8.18
CA PHE A 175 -10.55 5.32 6.97
C PHE A 175 -11.48 4.84 5.86
N MET A 176 -12.19 3.72 6.05
CA MET A 176 -13.12 3.19 5.06
C MET A 176 -14.29 4.15 4.85
N SER A 177 -14.76 4.28 3.60
CA SER A 177 -15.92 5.13 3.29
C SER A 177 -17.19 4.65 4.01
N MET A 178 -18.08 5.59 4.32
CA MET A 178 -19.34 5.28 5.01
C MET A 178 -20.19 4.23 4.27
N ASP A 179 -20.21 4.29 2.93
CA ASP A 179 -20.96 3.32 2.12
C ASP A 179 -20.39 1.90 2.27
N LEU A 180 -19.07 1.75 2.31
CA LEU A 180 -18.42 0.44 2.45
C LEU A 180 -18.56 -0.13 3.87
N LEU A 181 -18.83 0.72 4.87
CA LEU A 181 -19.11 0.32 6.25
C LEU A 181 -20.56 -0.15 6.48
N GLN A 182 -21.47 0.08 5.54
CA GLN A 182 -22.84 -0.45 5.62
C GLN A 182 -22.86 -1.98 5.46
N PRO A 183 -23.88 -2.69 5.97
CA PRO A 183 -23.97 -4.15 5.85
C PRO A 183 -23.73 -4.66 4.42
N GLU A 184 -24.30 -4.00 3.43
CA GLU A 184 -24.13 -4.33 2.01
C GLU A 184 -22.68 -4.12 1.54
N GLY A 185 -22.02 -3.07 2.04
CA GLY A 185 -20.60 -2.79 1.79
C GLY A 185 -19.70 -3.87 2.40
N LEU A 186 -19.92 -4.21 3.67
CA LEU A 186 -19.18 -5.24 4.40
C LEU A 186 -19.41 -6.66 3.84
N GLU A 187 -20.52 -6.87 3.15
CA GLU A 187 -20.83 -8.09 2.40
C GLU A 187 -20.23 -8.09 0.98
N GLY A 188 -19.57 -7.01 0.56
CA GLY A 188 -18.97 -6.85 -0.76
C GLY A 188 -20.00 -6.66 -1.88
N LYS A 189 -21.21 -6.20 -1.57
CA LYS A 189 -22.28 -5.95 -2.55
C LYS A 189 -22.20 -4.56 -3.16
N ILE A 190 -21.51 -3.62 -2.49
CA ILE A 190 -21.28 -2.27 -3.02
C ILE A 190 -19.98 -2.29 -3.82
N PRO A 191 -19.98 -1.88 -5.10
CA PRO A 191 -18.75 -1.80 -5.87
C PRO A 191 -17.82 -0.75 -5.26
N HIS A 192 -16.53 -1.05 -5.17
CA HIS A 192 -15.53 -0.08 -4.74
C HIS A 192 -15.31 0.95 -5.86
N LEU A 193 -15.61 2.22 -5.59
CA LEU A 193 -15.52 3.31 -6.55
C LEU A 193 -14.41 4.30 -6.14
N TYR A 194 -13.92 5.08 -7.10
CA TYR A 194 -12.89 6.10 -6.86
C TYR A 194 -13.25 7.05 -5.70
N ARG A 195 -14.52 7.45 -5.61
CA ARG A 195 -15.02 8.31 -4.52
C ARG A 195 -14.84 7.73 -3.12
N HIS A 196 -14.82 6.39 -2.97
CA HIS A 196 -14.63 5.75 -1.67
C HIS A 196 -13.19 5.92 -1.18
N ASP A 197 -12.22 5.79 -2.08
CA ASP A 197 -10.82 6.05 -1.76
C ASP A 197 -10.58 7.56 -1.49
N LEU A 198 -11.25 8.47 -2.23
CA LEU A 198 -11.18 9.91 -1.94
C LEU A 198 -11.75 10.26 -0.56
N GLU A 199 -12.86 9.63 -0.16
CA GLU A 199 -13.39 9.77 1.19
C GLU A 199 -12.39 9.26 2.24
N SER A 200 -11.65 8.20 1.92
CA SER A 200 -10.59 7.67 2.78
C SER A 200 -9.45 8.68 2.94
N PHE A 201 -9.02 9.37 1.87
CA PHE A 201 -8.05 10.46 1.97
C PHE A 201 -8.54 11.61 2.86
N PHE A 202 -9.82 11.96 2.77
CA PHE A 202 -10.44 12.95 3.66
C PHE A 202 -10.36 12.51 5.13
N TRP A 203 -10.70 11.26 5.44
CA TRP A 203 -10.60 10.72 6.80
C TRP A 203 -9.17 10.67 7.33
N VAL A 204 -8.20 10.31 6.49
CA VAL A 204 -6.77 10.35 6.84
C VAL A 204 -6.32 11.77 7.17
N LEU A 205 -6.69 12.76 6.36
CA LEU A 205 -6.34 14.16 6.60
C LEU A 205 -6.93 14.66 7.93
N MET A 206 -8.21 14.38 8.18
CA MET A 206 -8.88 14.74 9.43
C MET A 206 -8.24 14.06 10.64
N TRP A 207 -7.86 12.79 10.52
CA TRP A 207 -7.16 12.05 11.56
C TRP A 207 -5.84 12.72 11.91
N ILE A 208 -4.99 13.00 10.92
CA ILE A 208 -3.67 13.61 11.13
C ILE A 208 -3.83 14.98 11.82
N CYS A 209 -4.70 15.85 11.30
CA CYS A 209 -4.95 17.17 11.87
C CYS A 209 -5.47 17.13 13.31
N SER A 210 -6.19 16.07 13.69
CA SER A 210 -6.78 15.93 15.03
C SER A 210 -5.85 15.22 16.03
N THR A 211 -4.88 14.45 15.54
CA THR A 211 -4.03 13.58 16.37
C THR A 211 -2.57 14.01 16.43
N PHE A 212 -2.10 14.89 15.55
CA PHE A 212 -0.70 15.34 15.51
C PHE A 212 -0.57 16.87 15.61
N ASN A 213 0.38 17.34 16.42
CA ASN A 213 0.85 18.73 16.46
C ASN A 213 2.27 18.77 15.90
N GLY A 214 2.40 19.05 14.60
CA GLY A 214 3.64 18.81 13.87
C GLY A 214 3.99 17.33 13.87
N LYS A 215 5.20 16.97 14.31
CA LYS A 215 5.68 15.57 14.37
C LYS A 215 5.29 14.83 15.66
N LYS A 216 4.56 15.48 16.57
CA LYS A 216 4.22 14.89 17.88
C LYS A 216 2.77 14.44 17.86
N GLU A 217 2.55 13.17 18.15
CA GLU A 217 1.21 12.65 18.43
C GLU A 217 0.69 13.27 19.73
N ILE A 218 -0.46 13.92 19.66
CA ILE A 218 -1.13 14.62 20.78
C ILE A 218 -2.00 13.64 21.57
N VAL A 219 -2.59 12.67 20.86
CA VAL A 219 -3.46 11.65 21.45
C VAL A 219 -2.76 10.31 21.32
N SER A 220 -1.92 9.95 22.28
CA SER A 220 -1.52 8.56 22.44
C SER A 220 -2.78 7.79 22.86
N ASN A 221 -3.47 7.12 21.94
CA ASN A 221 -4.63 6.33 22.29
C ASN A 221 -4.15 4.93 22.74
N PRO A 222 -4.10 4.61 24.05
CA PRO A 222 -3.66 3.30 24.53
C PRO A 222 -4.59 2.14 24.11
N SER A 223 -5.72 2.43 23.44
CA SER A 223 -6.69 1.41 22.99
C SER A 223 -6.51 0.94 21.53
N LEU A 224 -5.60 1.54 20.75
CA LEU A 224 -5.27 1.11 19.38
C LEU A 224 -3.93 0.36 19.29
N ALA A 225 -3.23 0.17 20.42
CA ALA A 225 -1.93 -0.51 20.50
C ALA A 225 -2.03 -1.99 20.94
N LYS A 226 -3.11 -2.69 20.57
CA LYS A 226 -3.26 -4.14 20.82
C LYS A 226 -3.49 -4.90 19.52
#